data_AF-A0A7S1R0R5-F1
#
_entry.id   AF-A0A7S1R0R5-F1
#
_cell.length_a   1.000
_cell.length_b   1.000
_cell.length_c   1.000
_cell.angle_alpha   90.00
_cell.angle_beta   90.00
_cell.angle_gamma   90.00
#
_symmetry.space_group_name_H-M   'P 1'
#
loop_
_entity.id
_entity.type
_entity.pdbx_description
1 polymer ?
#
loop_
_entity_poly.entity_id
_entity_poly.type
_entity_poly.pdbx_seq_one_letter_code
_entity_poly.pdbx_strand_id
1 'polypeptide(L)'
;GVLFPALEDSNYINPSLALKCLRPVRLMVRSKATKSVFLAVWKTVPAMLNILGLSAIMFVATAIMCVEAFGGVLQTCSDGSDRSRAECTGLWYADATENVILRGNETFRLIEREWENPTMYHFDNAFVSFNTLIMVSVVSQWTNVLYQVVDAPEVPGGSPTRDNRPGVVVFFILWVFFSNFCLLNIFVGTVVDKFTKLKLKMAGSLFLTEEQSEIAHIKKLLHQTGVKKALSLSDKPFVNRQVNVWCHKIANNYFFQQAVKFVVLYNIVIIATVHFNQEPFWTDIQVYSTIAVSVVFAIEMLIKVFIAGPRAYLAIGFNRIDFFIVVQSMIEVVLYAFVPSYSDSPQLQIFRLIRVLRIVRERKGFRRLVHTGYRSL
;
A
#
# COMPACT_ATOMS: atom_id res chain seq x y z
N GLY A 1 -7.83 -33.21 -9.28
CA GLY A 1 -6.57 -32.94 -9.99
C GLY A 1 -6.50 -31.47 -10.34
N VAL A 2 -5.35 -30.80 -10.27
CA VAL A 2 -3.97 -31.21 -9.98
C VAL A 2 -3.24 -29.93 -9.55
N LEU A 3 -2.31 -30.01 -8.59
CA LEU A 3 -1.53 -28.95 -7.91
C LEU A 3 -2.15 -28.53 -6.56
N PHE A 4 -2.05 -29.22 -5.43
CA PHE A 4 -1.06 -30.17 -4.91
C PHE A 4 -1.72 -30.91 -3.73
N PRO A 5 -2.04 -32.21 -3.83
CA PRO A 5 -2.41 -33.03 -2.68
C PRO A 5 -1.29 -34.05 -2.45
N ALA A 6 -0.18 -33.63 -1.83
CA ALA A 6 0.88 -34.52 -1.33
C ALA A 6 1.94 -33.69 -0.58
N LEU A 7 1.62 -33.16 0.59
CA LEU A 7 2.64 -32.68 1.54
C LEU A 7 2.25 -33.03 2.99
N GLU A 8 1.65 -34.21 3.19
CA GLU A 8 1.25 -34.65 4.53
C GLU A 8 2.21 -35.68 5.15
N ASP A 9 3.25 -36.15 4.46
CA ASP A 9 4.13 -37.22 4.99
C ASP A 9 5.64 -37.05 4.70
N SER A 10 6.21 -35.84 4.80
CA SER A 10 7.68 -35.70 4.88
C SER A 10 8.10 -34.38 5.52
N ASN A 11 8.60 -34.47 6.76
CA ASN A 11 9.24 -33.38 7.52
C ASN A 11 10.59 -32.92 6.93
N TYR A 12 10.87 -33.19 5.65
CA TYR A 12 12.05 -32.70 4.94
C TYR A 12 11.62 -32.04 3.64
N ILE A 13 11.47 -30.71 3.65
CA ILE A 13 11.49 -29.92 2.42
C ILE A 13 12.87 -30.14 1.80
N ASN A 14 12.93 -30.93 0.74
CA ASN A 14 14.16 -31.14 0.00
C ASN A 14 14.71 -29.77 -0.43
N PRO A 15 15.91 -29.35 0.01
CA PRO A 15 16.45 -28.04 -0.34
C PRO A 15 16.60 -27.86 -1.86
N SER A 16 16.78 -28.97 -2.59
CA SER A 16 16.80 -29.01 -4.05
C SER A 16 15.45 -28.69 -4.70
N LEU A 17 14.32 -28.94 -4.02
CA LEU A 17 12.97 -28.54 -4.45
C LEU A 17 12.75 -27.05 -4.22
N ALA A 18 13.20 -26.52 -3.07
CA ALA A 18 13.15 -25.09 -2.77
C ALA A 18 13.97 -24.25 -3.77
N LEU A 19 15.14 -24.74 -4.19
CA LEU A 19 15.96 -24.08 -5.23
C LEU A 19 15.26 -24.02 -6.61
N LYS A 20 14.26 -24.87 -6.89
CA LYS A 20 13.48 -24.76 -8.13
C LYS A 20 12.65 -23.47 -8.18
N CYS A 21 12.38 -22.83 -7.03
CA CYS A 21 11.75 -21.50 -6.98
C CYS A 21 12.63 -20.40 -7.58
N LEU A 22 13.93 -20.64 -7.80
CA LEU A 22 14.83 -19.69 -8.49
C LEU A 22 14.77 -19.79 -10.03
N ARG A 23 14.00 -20.72 -10.60
CA ARG A 23 13.80 -20.83 -12.07
C ARG A 23 13.35 -19.52 -12.73
N PRO A 24 12.46 -18.69 -12.13
CA PRO A 24 12.09 -17.38 -12.68
C PRO A 24 13.25 -16.39 -12.81
N VAL A 25 14.37 -16.55 -12.08
CA VAL A 25 15.56 -15.70 -12.23
C VAL A 25 16.15 -15.79 -13.65
N ARG A 26 15.95 -16.92 -14.34
CA ARG A 26 16.32 -17.07 -15.76
C ARG A 26 15.58 -16.08 -16.67
N LEU A 27 14.36 -15.65 -16.28
CA LEU A 27 13.59 -14.64 -17.02
C LEU A 27 14.20 -13.23 -16.85
N MET A 28 14.85 -12.95 -15.71
CA MET A 28 15.57 -11.69 -15.50
C MET A 28 16.78 -11.58 -16.44
N VAL A 29 17.47 -12.68 -16.70
CA VAL A 29 18.64 -12.72 -17.62
C VAL A 29 18.21 -12.53 -19.07
N ARG A 30 17.01 -12.98 -19.44
CA ARG A 30 16.47 -12.88 -20.81
C ARG A 30 15.97 -11.47 -21.16
N SER A 31 15.50 -10.70 -20.18
CA SER A 31 14.95 -9.36 -20.40
C SER A 31 16.02 -8.27 -20.23
N LYS A 32 16.33 -7.54 -21.32
CA LYS A 32 17.31 -6.43 -21.30
C LYS A 32 16.98 -5.37 -20.23
N ALA A 33 15.69 -5.08 -20.03
CA ALA A 33 15.21 -4.11 -19.04
C ALA A 33 15.53 -4.55 -17.59
N THR A 34 15.11 -5.76 -17.19
CA THR A 34 15.34 -6.29 -15.83
C THR A 34 16.82 -6.45 -15.53
N LYS A 35 17.63 -6.83 -16.53
CA LYS A 35 19.09 -6.91 -16.42
C LYS A 35 19.72 -5.54 -16.11
N SER A 36 19.25 -4.47 -16.76
CA SER A 36 19.72 -3.10 -16.50
C SER A 36 19.40 -2.66 -15.07
N VAL A 37 18.16 -2.88 -14.62
CA VAL A 37 17.71 -2.55 -13.25
C VAL A 37 18.52 -3.33 -12.21
N PHE A 38 18.67 -4.64 -12.38
CA PHE A 38 19.43 -5.47 -11.44
C PHE A 38 20.90 -5.04 -11.35
N LEU A 39 21.56 -4.78 -12.48
CA LEU A 39 22.95 -4.35 -12.51
C LEU A 39 23.14 -2.96 -11.90
N ALA A 40 22.17 -2.07 -12.06
CA ALA A 40 22.14 -0.78 -11.37
C ALA A 40 22.05 -0.96 -9.85
N VAL A 41 21.13 -1.80 -9.36
CA VAL A 41 20.99 -2.11 -7.93
C VAL A 41 22.25 -2.76 -7.39
N TRP A 42 22.80 -3.78 -8.06
CA TRP A 42 24.00 -4.48 -7.62
C TRP A 42 25.20 -3.56 -7.45
N LYS A 43 25.38 -2.58 -8.36
CA LYS A 43 26.43 -1.56 -8.24
C LYS A 43 26.28 -0.67 -7.01
N THR A 44 25.09 -0.53 -6.45
CA THR A 44 24.84 0.24 -5.23
C THR A 44 25.02 -0.55 -3.93
N VAL A 45 24.93 -1.89 -3.98
CA VAL A 45 24.97 -2.76 -2.80
C VAL A 45 26.24 -2.60 -1.95
N PRO A 46 27.48 -2.57 -2.50
CA PRO A 46 28.68 -2.47 -1.66
C PRO A 46 28.73 -1.19 -0.82
N ALA A 47 28.23 -0.09 -1.37
CA ALA A 47 28.16 1.17 -0.64
C ALA A 47 27.11 1.11 0.49
N MET A 48 25.99 0.41 0.26
CA MET A 48 24.95 0.21 1.28
C MET A 48 25.44 -0.67 2.42
N LEU A 49 26.23 -1.72 2.11
CA LEU A 49 26.78 -2.64 3.12
C LEU A 49 27.68 -1.92 4.14
N ASN A 50 28.45 -0.91 3.74
CA ASN A 50 29.30 -0.16 4.67
C ASN A 50 28.48 0.57 5.75
N ILE A 51 27.36 1.19 5.35
CA ILE A 51 26.48 1.91 6.26
C ILE A 51 25.63 0.94 7.09
N LEU A 52 25.16 -0.15 6.47
CA LEU A 52 24.46 -1.22 7.17
C LEU A 52 25.37 -1.84 8.25
N GLY A 53 26.64 -2.07 7.94
CA GLY A 53 27.63 -2.55 8.90
C GLY A 53 27.81 -1.59 10.09
N LEU A 54 27.90 -0.28 9.83
CA LEU A 54 27.94 0.72 10.90
C LEU A 54 26.69 0.68 11.78
N SER A 55 25.50 0.58 11.18
CA SER A 55 24.26 0.44 11.96
C SER A 55 24.21 -0.88 12.74
N ALA A 56 24.68 -1.99 12.15
CA ALA A 56 24.67 -3.30 12.79
C ALA A 56 25.53 -3.32 14.06
N ILE A 57 26.66 -2.61 14.08
CA ILE A 57 27.49 -2.47 15.30
C ILE A 57 26.70 -1.82 16.44
N MET A 58 25.92 -0.77 16.14
CA MET A 58 25.07 -0.11 17.15
C MET A 58 23.94 -1.03 17.65
N PHE A 59 23.33 -1.81 16.76
CA PHE A 59 22.33 -2.82 17.13
C PHE A 59 22.94 -3.92 18.01
N VAL A 60 24.13 -4.42 17.68
CA VAL A 60 24.81 -5.46 18.48
C VAL A 60 25.19 -4.93 19.86
N ALA A 61 25.71 -3.70 19.95
CA ALA A 61 26.02 -3.08 21.25
C ALA A 61 24.77 -2.96 22.14
N THR A 62 23.65 -2.53 21.55
CA THR A 62 22.37 -2.43 22.27
C THR A 62 21.80 -3.81 22.61
N ALA A 63 21.98 -4.81 21.74
CA ALA A 63 21.56 -6.18 22.00
C ALA A 63 22.27 -6.77 23.22
N ILE A 64 23.60 -6.58 23.32
CA ILE A 64 24.38 -7.02 24.48
C ILE A 64 23.87 -6.35 25.76
N MET A 65 23.60 -5.05 25.71
CA MET A 65 23.01 -4.33 26.85
C MET A 65 21.64 -4.89 27.26
N CYS A 66 20.78 -5.28 26.31
CA CYS A 66 19.49 -5.90 26.60
C CYS A 66 19.63 -7.31 27.19
N VAL A 67 20.64 -8.08 26.79
CA VAL A 67 20.91 -9.41 27.37
C VAL A 67 21.29 -9.27 28.85
N GLU A 68 22.16 -8.31 29.17
CA GLU A 68 22.54 -8.05 30.56
C GLU A 68 21.36 -7.51 31.40
N ALA A 69 20.46 -6.72 30.80
CA ALA A 69 19.33 -6.13 31.52
C ALA A 69 18.12 -7.06 31.69
N PHE A 70 17.86 -7.93 30.71
CA PHE A 70 16.61 -8.71 30.58
C PHE A 70 16.82 -10.20 30.31
N GLY A 71 18.05 -10.71 30.47
CA GLY A 71 18.35 -12.13 30.29
C GLY A 71 17.62 -13.02 31.31
N GLY A 72 16.87 -14.02 30.83
CA GLY A 72 16.23 -15.04 31.66
C GLY A 72 14.99 -14.59 32.45
N VAL A 73 14.54 -13.35 32.32
CA VAL A 73 13.39 -12.82 33.10
C VAL A 73 12.05 -12.89 32.35
N LEU A 74 12.03 -13.18 31.05
CA LEU A 74 10.82 -13.18 30.23
C LEU A 74 10.05 -14.50 30.21
N GLN A 75 10.45 -15.47 31.02
CA GLN A 75 9.83 -16.79 31.05
C GLN A 75 8.50 -16.73 31.82
N THR A 76 7.51 -17.48 31.35
CA THR A 76 6.17 -17.52 31.92
C THR A 76 5.68 -18.95 32.04
N CYS A 77 4.77 -19.20 32.99
CA CYS A 77 4.13 -20.50 33.10
C CYS A 77 3.14 -20.72 31.93
N SER A 78 3.07 -21.94 31.41
CA SER A 78 2.24 -22.32 30.26
C SER A 78 0.74 -22.03 30.43
N ASP A 79 0.26 -21.90 31.67
CA ASP A 79 -1.15 -21.64 31.98
C ASP A 79 -1.51 -20.14 32.04
N GLY A 80 -0.55 -19.25 31.81
CA GLY A 80 -0.75 -17.80 31.83
C GLY A 80 -1.03 -17.23 33.23
N SER A 81 -0.77 -18.00 34.30
CA SER A 81 -0.96 -17.55 35.68
C SER A 81 0.28 -16.83 36.24
N ASP A 82 0.07 -15.93 37.21
CA ASP A 82 1.12 -15.15 37.89
C ASP A 82 1.94 -16.00 38.90
N ARG A 83 2.22 -17.26 38.58
CA ARG A 83 2.97 -18.20 39.42
C ARG A 83 4.47 -18.10 39.17
N SER A 84 5.24 -18.23 40.24
CA SER A 84 6.70 -18.32 40.15
C SER A 84 7.14 -19.68 39.57
N ARG A 85 8.41 -19.80 39.17
CA ARG A 85 8.95 -21.04 38.58
C ARG A 85 8.78 -22.27 39.47
N ALA A 86 8.89 -22.10 40.79
CA ALA A 86 8.71 -23.20 41.75
C ALA A 86 7.23 -23.63 41.88
N GLU A 87 6.30 -22.70 41.65
CA GLU A 87 4.84 -22.92 41.74
C GLU A 87 4.23 -23.38 40.42
N CYS A 88 4.95 -23.21 39.31
CA CYS A 88 4.57 -23.70 37.97
C CYS A 88 4.79 -25.21 37.85
N THR A 89 4.05 -25.98 38.66
CA THR A 89 4.05 -27.44 38.64
C THR A 89 2.61 -27.96 38.69
N GLY A 90 2.42 -29.22 38.27
CA GLY A 90 1.11 -29.87 38.26
C GLY A 90 0.32 -29.65 36.97
N LEU A 91 -0.94 -30.08 36.99
CA LEU A 91 -1.81 -30.10 35.81
C LEU A 91 -2.71 -28.86 35.77
N TRP A 92 -3.03 -28.40 34.56
CA TRP A 92 -4.02 -27.34 34.33
C TRP A 92 -4.97 -27.71 33.18
N TYR A 93 -6.13 -27.08 33.17
CA TYR A 93 -7.16 -27.28 32.14
C TYR A 93 -6.89 -26.33 30.98
N ALA A 94 -6.34 -26.83 29.88
CA ALA A 94 -6.19 -26.05 28.66
C ALA A 94 -7.52 -25.99 27.89
N ASP A 95 -7.94 -24.79 27.50
CA ASP A 95 -9.14 -24.59 26.68
C ASP A 95 -8.88 -25.06 25.23
N ALA A 96 -9.76 -25.91 24.71
CA ALA A 96 -9.54 -26.65 23.47
C ALA A 96 -10.01 -25.86 22.24
N THR A 97 -9.31 -24.77 21.89
CA THR A 97 -9.59 -24.03 20.64
C THR A 97 -8.70 -24.41 19.46
N GLU A 98 -7.92 -25.49 19.53
CA GLU A 98 -7.26 -26.08 18.35
C GLU A 98 -7.55 -27.58 18.25
N ASN A 99 -8.51 -27.93 17.39
CA ASN A 99 -8.80 -29.25 16.83
C ASN A 99 -8.74 -30.46 17.78
N VAL A 100 -9.85 -30.76 18.47
CA VAL A 100 -10.03 -32.05 19.15
C VAL A 100 -11.30 -32.75 18.66
N ILE A 101 -11.11 -33.97 18.16
CA ILE A 101 -12.17 -34.92 17.80
C ILE A 101 -12.84 -35.40 19.10
N LEU A 102 -14.16 -35.26 19.16
CA LEU A 102 -15.00 -35.63 20.30
C LEU A 102 -14.94 -37.14 20.60
N ARG A 103 -14.46 -37.52 21.79
CA ARG A 103 -14.82 -38.76 22.47
C ARG A 103 -15.12 -38.45 23.94
N GLY A 104 -16.39 -38.19 24.23
CA GLY A 104 -16.88 -37.92 25.58
C GLY A 104 -17.22 -36.44 25.82
N ASN A 105 -18.09 -36.20 26.81
CA ASN A 105 -18.69 -34.90 27.17
C ASN A 105 -17.74 -33.95 27.94
N GLU A 106 -16.43 -34.03 27.71
CA GLU A 106 -15.46 -33.15 28.38
C GLU A 106 -14.58 -32.47 27.34
N THR A 107 -14.68 -31.14 27.28
CA THR A 107 -14.00 -30.26 26.31
C THR A 107 -12.59 -29.85 26.75
N PHE A 108 -12.04 -30.46 27.81
CA PHE A 108 -10.81 -30.00 28.45
C PHE A 108 -9.72 -31.06 28.39
N ARG A 109 -8.54 -30.67 27.93
CA ARG A 109 -7.33 -31.50 28.01
C ARG A 109 -6.53 -31.10 29.25
N LEU A 110 -6.24 -32.06 30.12
CA LEU A 110 -5.27 -31.89 31.20
C LEU A 110 -3.86 -31.89 30.59
N ILE A 111 -3.17 -30.76 30.71
CA ILE A 111 -1.79 -30.59 30.25
C ILE A 111 -0.92 -30.27 31.47
N GLU A 112 0.31 -30.77 31.49
CA GLU A 112 1.29 -30.43 32.52
C GLU A 112 1.76 -28.98 32.34
N ARG A 113 1.94 -28.27 33.46
CA ARG A 113 2.49 -26.93 33.43
C ARG A 113 3.97 -27.00 33.08
N GLU A 114 4.37 -26.23 32.07
CA GLU A 114 5.77 -26.06 31.71
C GLU A 114 6.19 -24.60 31.88
N TRP A 115 7.43 -24.40 32.33
CA TRP A 115 8.04 -23.08 32.43
C TRP A 115 8.64 -22.72 31.08
N GLU A 116 7.88 -21.97 30.28
CA GLU A 116 8.17 -21.74 28.88
C GLU A 116 8.80 -20.38 28.65
N ASN A 117 9.71 -20.34 27.67
CA ASN A 117 10.28 -19.10 27.18
C ASN A 117 9.50 -18.63 25.94
N PRO A 118 9.22 -17.32 25.79
CA PRO A 118 8.53 -16.83 24.60
C PRO A 118 9.32 -17.17 23.33
N THR A 119 8.67 -17.87 22.40
CA THR A 119 9.33 -18.40 21.19
C THR A 119 9.66 -17.33 20.15
N MET A 120 8.96 -16.20 20.18
CA MET A 120 9.06 -15.14 19.17
C MET A 120 10.09 -14.05 19.54
N TYR A 121 10.23 -13.73 20.82
CA TYR A 121 11.09 -12.64 21.28
C TYR A 121 11.56 -12.88 22.71
N HIS A 122 12.88 -12.88 22.92
CA HIS A 122 13.49 -13.01 24.24
C HIS A 122 14.92 -12.42 24.22
N PHE A 123 15.46 -12.14 25.41
CA PHE A 123 16.75 -11.47 25.58
C PHE A 123 17.86 -12.38 26.13
N ASP A 124 17.74 -13.71 26.02
CA ASP A 124 18.74 -14.63 26.61
C ASP A 124 20.04 -14.72 25.83
N ASN A 125 19.99 -14.48 24.52
CA ASN A 125 21.13 -14.58 23.62
C ASN A 125 21.28 -13.29 22.82
N ALA A 126 22.52 -12.83 22.62
CA ALA A 126 22.79 -11.61 21.85
C ALA A 126 22.21 -11.66 20.42
N PHE A 127 22.21 -12.83 19.78
CA PHE A 127 21.62 -13.01 18.45
C PHE A 127 20.09 -12.86 18.46
N VAL A 128 19.41 -13.45 19.45
CA VAL A 128 17.95 -13.34 19.55
C VAL A 128 17.55 -11.94 19.98
N SER A 129 18.27 -11.35 20.94
CA SER A 129 18.12 -9.95 21.34
C SER A 129 18.27 -9.00 20.16
N PHE A 130 19.25 -9.23 19.28
CA PHE A 130 19.43 -8.46 18.04
C PHE A 130 18.19 -8.55 17.14
N ASN A 131 17.62 -9.75 16.95
CA ASN A 131 16.39 -9.94 16.16
C ASN A 131 15.18 -9.26 16.83
N THR A 132 15.05 -9.37 18.15
CA THR A 132 14.01 -8.68 18.92
C THR A 132 14.14 -7.16 18.82
N LEU A 133 15.37 -6.62 18.85
CA LEU A 133 15.61 -5.19 18.64
C LEU A 133 15.25 -4.74 17.21
N ILE A 134 15.51 -5.56 16.19
CA ILE A 134 15.05 -5.28 14.82
C ILE A 134 13.52 -5.22 14.78
N MET A 135 12.85 -6.18 15.42
CA MET A 135 11.39 -6.25 15.49
C MET A 135 10.81 -4.99 16.16
N VAL A 136 11.41 -4.56 17.28
CA VAL A 136 11.07 -3.31 17.97
C VAL A 136 11.33 -2.08 17.09
N SER A 137 12.48 -2.02 16.42
CA SER A 137 12.86 -0.92 15.53
C SER A 137 11.90 -0.79 14.34
N VAL A 138 11.45 -1.91 13.75
CA VAL A 138 10.46 -1.94 12.67
C VAL A 138 9.05 -1.58 13.18
N VAL A 139 8.86 -1.39 14.49
CA VAL A 139 7.57 -1.10 15.12
C VAL A 139 6.56 -2.23 14.85
N SER A 140 7.06 -3.45 14.68
CA SER A 140 6.24 -4.66 14.52
C SER A 140 6.17 -5.38 15.85
N GLN A 141 4.97 -5.54 16.42
CA GLN A 141 4.75 -6.17 17.74
C GLN A 141 5.60 -5.62 18.89
N TRP A 142 6.19 -4.42 18.75
CA TRP A 142 7.07 -3.81 19.75
C TRP A 142 6.38 -3.58 21.10
N THR A 143 5.06 -3.38 21.09
CA THR A 143 4.24 -3.25 22.29
C THR A 143 4.21 -4.52 23.11
N ASN A 144 4.21 -5.70 22.46
CA ASN A 144 4.18 -6.98 23.17
C ASN A 144 5.51 -7.22 23.90
N VAL A 145 6.62 -6.93 23.21
CA VAL A 145 7.97 -6.94 23.84
C VAL A 145 8.02 -5.95 25.00
N LEU A 146 7.52 -4.73 24.79
CA LEU A 146 7.50 -3.70 25.82
C LEU A 146 6.74 -4.13 27.07
N TYR A 147 5.50 -4.59 26.92
CA TYR A 147 4.66 -4.99 28.04
C TYR A 147 5.28 -6.16 28.80
N GLN A 148 5.76 -7.20 28.10
CA GLN A 148 6.39 -8.34 28.75
C GLN A 148 7.66 -7.94 29.53
N VAL A 149 8.46 -7.00 29.02
CA VAL A 149 9.67 -6.55 29.72
C VAL A 149 9.34 -5.64 30.91
N VAL A 150 8.28 -4.81 30.81
CA VAL A 150 7.83 -3.96 31.91
C VAL A 150 7.25 -4.79 33.06
N ASP A 151 6.54 -5.86 32.72
CA ASP A 151 5.94 -6.77 33.69
C ASP A 151 6.95 -7.80 34.24
N ALA A 152 8.15 -7.90 33.64
CA ALA A 152 9.13 -8.90 34.02
C ALA A 152 9.65 -8.70 35.46
N PRO A 153 9.92 -9.80 36.19
CA PRO A 153 10.54 -9.75 37.52
C PRO A 153 11.99 -9.23 37.45
N GLU A 154 12.52 -8.78 38.59
CA GLU A 154 13.94 -8.38 38.69
C GLU A 154 14.90 -9.58 38.70
N VAL A 155 14.43 -10.73 39.18
CA VAL A 155 15.22 -11.97 39.32
C VAL A 155 14.62 -13.06 38.43
N PRO A 156 15.44 -13.86 37.72
CA PRO A 156 14.98 -15.00 36.94
C PRO A 156 14.14 -15.97 37.78
N GLY A 157 13.00 -16.41 37.24
CA GLY A 157 12.09 -17.37 37.89
C GLY A 157 11.01 -16.76 38.79
N GLY A 158 10.95 -15.43 38.90
CA GLY A 158 9.77 -14.74 39.43
C GLY A 158 8.58 -14.77 38.46
N SER A 159 7.38 -14.51 38.94
CA SER A 159 6.22 -14.29 38.07
C SER A 159 6.22 -12.87 37.49
N PRO A 160 5.70 -12.69 36.26
CA PRO A 160 5.45 -11.35 35.74
C PRO A 160 4.39 -10.69 36.61
N THR A 161 4.63 -9.44 36.98
CA THR A 161 3.65 -8.63 37.73
C THR A 161 3.44 -7.33 36.98
N ARG A 162 2.16 -6.95 36.83
CA ARG A 162 1.80 -5.78 36.05
C ARG A 162 2.52 -4.52 36.55
N ASP A 163 3.17 -3.81 35.64
CA ASP A 163 3.86 -2.55 35.91
C ASP A 163 4.98 -2.65 36.97
N ASN A 164 5.69 -3.80 37.03
CA ASN A 164 6.80 -4.00 37.97
C ASN A 164 7.97 -3.03 37.73
N ARG A 165 8.34 -2.80 36.45
CA ARG A 165 9.50 -1.98 36.05
C ARG A 165 9.12 -0.92 35.02
N PRO A 166 8.30 0.08 35.38
CA PRO A 166 7.75 1.06 34.42
C PRO A 166 8.83 1.96 33.81
N GLY A 167 9.98 2.13 34.46
CA GLY A 167 11.10 2.93 33.93
C GLY A 167 11.69 2.40 32.62
N VAL A 168 11.53 1.10 32.34
CA VAL A 168 12.04 0.47 31.11
C VAL A 168 11.34 0.99 29.85
N VAL A 169 10.12 1.53 30.00
CA VAL A 169 9.37 2.13 28.89
C VAL A 169 10.16 3.26 28.22
N VAL A 170 10.84 4.08 29.02
CA VAL A 170 11.64 5.20 28.52
C VAL A 170 12.77 4.71 27.61
N PHE A 171 13.43 3.60 27.96
CA PHE A 171 14.49 3.01 27.15
C PHE A 171 13.97 2.59 25.77
N PHE A 172 12.87 1.84 25.71
CA PHE A 172 12.32 1.38 24.43
C PHE A 172 11.79 2.53 23.56
N ILE A 173 11.15 3.55 24.15
CA ILE A 173 10.70 4.74 23.40
C ILE A 173 11.91 5.48 22.80
N LEU A 174 12.95 5.71 23.59
CA LEU A 174 14.17 6.36 23.11
C LEU A 174 14.86 5.53 22.02
N TRP A 175 14.88 4.20 22.16
CA TRP A 175 15.41 3.30 21.15
C TRP A 175 14.62 3.35 19.85
N VAL A 176 13.29 3.26 19.90
CA VAL A 176 12.42 3.35 18.71
C VAL A 176 12.61 4.69 18.01
N PHE A 177 12.66 5.79 18.77
CA PHE A 177 12.93 7.12 18.22
C PHE A 177 14.31 7.17 17.54
N PHE A 178 15.36 6.74 18.24
CA PHE A 178 16.73 6.75 17.71
C PHE A 178 16.87 5.86 16.46
N SER A 179 16.35 4.64 16.49
CA SER A 179 16.46 3.70 15.37
C SER A 179 15.68 4.20 14.14
N ASN A 180 14.44 4.63 14.30
CA ASN A 180 13.62 5.06 13.15
C ASN A 180 13.99 6.44 12.64
N PHE A 181 14.32 7.38 13.52
CA PHE A 181 14.64 8.73 13.09
C PHE A 181 16.10 8.89 12.66
N CYS A 182 17.05 8.21 13.30
CA CYS A 182 18.46 8.35 12.95
C CYS A 182 18.89 7.26 11.95
N LEU A 183 18.74 5.97 12.29
CA LEU A 183 19.32 4.89 11.48
C LEU A 183 18.61 4.75 10.12
N LEU A 184 17.27 4.73 10.09
CA LEU A 184 16.52 4.63 8.84
C LEU A 184 16.74 5.85 7.94
N ASN A 185 16.77 7.06 8.50
CA ASN A 185 17.01 8.27 7.69
C ASN A 185 18.44 8.34 7.14
N ILE A 186 19.45 7.91 7.90
CA ILE A 186 20.82 7.79 7.38
C ILE A 186 20.87 6.76 6.25
N PHE A 187 20.20 5.62 6.42
CA PHE A 187 20.13 4.60 5.37
C PHE A 187 19.42 5.11 4.11
N VAL A 188 18.23 5.70 4.23
CA VAL A 188 17.47 6.23 3.09
C VAL A 188 18.24 7.37 2.40
N GLY A 189 18.82 8.30 3.16
CA GLY A 189 19.61 9.41 2.61
C GLY A 189 20.80 8.92 1.79
N THR A 190 21.55 7.96 2.32
CA THR A 190 22.72 7.39 1.63
C THR A 190 22.34 6.57 0.40
N VAL A 191 21.24 5.81 0.45
CA VAL A 191 20.66 5.10 -0.70
C VAL A 191 20.31 6.09 -1.80
N VAL A 192 19.58 7.16 -1.47
CA VAL A 192 19.17 8.21 -2.43
C VAL A 192 20.39 8.92 -3.03
N ASP A 193 21.40 9.23 -2.22
CA ASP A 193 22.64 9.85 -2.69
C ASP A 193 23.41 8.95 -3.66
N LYS A 194 23.51 7.65 -3.36
CA LYS A 194 24.20 6.69 -4.23
C LYS A 194 23.42 6.48 -5.52
N PHE A 195 22.10 6.37 -5.45
CA PHE A 195 21.25 6.28 -6.65
C PHE A 195 21.31 7.55 -7.49
N THR A 196 21.37 8.73 -6.87
CA THR A 196 21.47 10.01 -7.57
C THR A 196 22.84 10.15 -8.25
N LYS A 197 23.93 9.78 -7.57
CA LYS A 197 25.28 9.71 -8.17
C LYS A 197 25.34 8.71 -9.32
N LEU A 198 24.71 7.54 -9.18
CA LEU A 198 24.64 6.53 -10.25
C LEU A 198 23.83 7.03 -11.45
N LYS A 199 22.71 7.72 -11.18
CA LYS A 199 21.86 8.35 -12.20
C LYS A 199 22.61 9.45 -12.97
N LEU A 200 23.41 10.26 -12.29
CA LEU A 200 24.26 11.29 -12.94
C LEU A 200 25.32 10.66 -13.85
N LYS A 201 25.98 9.59 -13.40
CA LYS A 201 26.97 8.84 -14.21
C LYS A 201 26.36 8.19 -15.46
N MET A 202 25.07 7.86 -15.41
CA MET A 202 24.33 7.23 -16.51
C MET A 202 23.38 8.20 -17.24
N ALA A 203 23.68 9.50 -17.25
CA ALA A 203 22.95 10.53 -18.00
C ALA A 203 21.41 10.53 -17.79
N GLY A 204 20.94 10.09 -16.62
CA GLY A 204 19.52 10.04 -16.28
C GLY A 204 18.75 8.80 -16.75
N SER A 205 19.37 7.85 -17.46
CA SER A 205 18.71 6.66 -18.02
C SER A 205 18.85 5.39 -17.18
N LEU A 206 19.02 5.52 -15.86
CA LEU A 206 19.44 4.42 -14.97
C LEU A 206 18.60 3.13 -15.07
N PHE A 207 17.30 3.26 -15.35
CA PHE A 207 16.37 2.13 -15.46
C PHE A 207 15.83 1.90 -16.88
N LEU A 208 16.29 2.69 -17.85
CA LEU A 208 15.85 2.59 -19.24
C LEU A 208 16.83 1.72 -20.03
N THR A 209 16.33 0.94 -20.98
CA THR A 209 17.20 0.34 -21.99
C THR A 209 17.78 1.43 -22.89
N GLU A 210 18.88 1.12 -23.60
CA GLU A 210 19.51 2.04 -24.56
C GLU A 210 18.49 2.55 -25.60
N GLU A 211 17.74 1.64 -26.21
CA GLU A 211 16.63 1.96 -27.13
C GLU A 211 15.54 2.87 -26.49
N GLN A 212 15.16 2.60 -25.23
CA GLN A 212 14.16 3.42 -24.53
C GLN A 212 14.68 4.81 -24.15
N SER A 213 15.98 4.91 -23.84
CA SER A 213 16.66 6.17 -23.54
C SER A 213 16.68 7.08 -24.78
N GLU A 214 17.01 6.53 -25.94
CA GLU A 214 16.99 7.24 -27.22
C GLU A 214 15.58 7.75 -27.58
N ILE A 215 14.57 6.87 -27.48
CA ILE A 215 13.17 7.26 -27.73
C ILE A 215 12.71 8.34 -26.76
N ALA A 216 13.10 8.26 -25.49
CA ALA A 216 12.77 9.27 -24.48
C ALA A 216 13.44 10.62 -24.81
N HIS A 217 14.71 10.60 -25.25
CA HIS A 217 15.45 11.78 -25.66
C HIS A 217 14.82 12.43 -26.90
N ILE A 218 14.49 11.64 -27.93
CA ILE A 218 13.82 12.12 -29.15
C ILE A 218 12.44 12.70 -28.82
N LYS A 219 11.64 12.03 -27.98
CA LYS A 219 10.34 12.56 -27.52
C LYS A 219 10.49 13.89 -26.77
N LYS A 220 11.55 14.06 -25.97
CA LYS A 220 11.84 15.30 -25.27
C LYS A 220 12.20 16.42 -26.25
N LEU A 221 13.05 16.14 -27.24
CA LEU A 221 13.41 17.07 -28.30
C LEU A 221 12.19 17.47 -29.14
N LEU A 222 11.36 16.51 -29.56
CA LEU A 222 10.11 16.75 -30.30
C LEU A 222 9.11 17.61 -29.51
N HIS A 223 9.08 17.48 -28.18
CA HIS A 223 8.24 18.33 -27.36
C HIS A 223 8.80 19.76 -27.27
N GLN A 224 10.12 19.92 -27.20
CA GLN A 224 10.78 21.22 -27.14
C GLN A 224 10.68 21.99 -28.47
N THR A 225 10.73 21.30 -29.61
CA THR A 225 10.60 21.90 -30.95
C THR A 225 9.16 22.29 -31.32
N GLY A 226 8.19 22.14 -30.41
CA GLY A 226 6.84 22.70 -30.59
C GLY A 226 5.99 22.05 -31.69
N VAL A 227 6.43 20.92 -32.26
CA VAL A 227 5.76 20.20 -33.38
C VAL A 227 4.33 19.75 -33.03
N LYS A 228 3.96 19.73 -31.74
CA LYS A 228 2.57 19.54 -31.28
C LYS A 228 1.56 20.47 -31.97
N LYS A 229 1.97 21.67 -32.40
CA LYS A 229 1.10 22.63 -33.08
C LYS A 229 0.77 22.23 -34.53
N ALA A 230 1.62 21.44 -35.17
CA ALA A 230 1.37 20.92 -36.53
C ALA A 230 0.42 19.72 -36.54
N LEU A 231 0.25 19.04 -35.40
CA LEU A 231 -0.60 17.85 -35.25
C LEU A 231 -1.94 18.15 -34.54
N SER A 232 -2.22 19.40 -34.18
CA SER A 232 -3.51 19.78 -33.61
C SER A 232 -4.58 19.78 -34.70
N LEU A 233 -5.18 18.62 -34.89
CA LEU A 233 -6.57 18.36 -35.28
C LEU A 233 -7.28 19.50 -36.04
N SER A 234 -7.25 19.37 -37.38
CA SER A 234 -8.25 19.84 -38.35
C SER A 234 -9.10 21.05 -37.94
N ASP A 235 -8.73 22.23 -38.43
CA ASP A 235 -9.45 23.52 -38.33
C ASP A 235 -10.85 23.54 -39.00
N LYS A 236 -11.39 22.39 -39.40
CA LYS A 236 -12.71 22.30 -40.04
C LYS A 236 -13.78 22.05 -38.99
N PRO A 237 -14.74 22.98 -38.80
CA PRO A 237 -15.83 22.79 -37.83
C PRO A 237 -16.70 21.59 -38.22
N PHE A 238 -17.01 20.74 -37.24
CA PHE A 238 -17.85 19.54 -37.43
C PHE A 238 -19.33 19.88 -37.67
N VAL A 239 -19.81 21.00 -37.11
CA VAL A 239 -21.21 21.47 -37.19
C VAL A 239 -21.25 22.87 -37.81
N ASN A 240 -22.44 23.27 -38.26
CA ASN A 240 -22.76 24.59 -38.77
C ASN A 240 -22.06 25.72 -37.96
N ARG A 241 -21.46 26.69 -38.67
CA ARG A 241 -20.51 27.67 -38.11
C ARG A 241 -21.10 28.44 -36.92
N GLN A 242 -22.39 28.74 -36.94
CA GLN A 242 -23.07 29.51 -35.88
C GLN A 242 -23.23 28.72 -34.58
N VAL A 243 -23.62 27.44 -34.66
CA VAL A 243 -23.75 26.56 -33.48
C VAL A 243 -22.38 26.34 -32.85
N ASN A 244 -21.34 26.14 -33.66
CA ASN A 244 -19.99 25.96 -33.15
C ASN A 244 -19.48 27.22 -32.41
N VAL A 245 -19.70 28.42 -32.97
CA VAL A 245 -19.35 29.69 -32.31
C VAL A 245 -20.10 29.89 -30.99
N TRP A 246 -21.39 29.52 -30.93
CA TRP A 246 -22.18 29.61 -29.71
C TRP A 246 -21.70 28.63 -28.63
N CYS A 247 -21.45 27.37 -29.00
CA CYS A 247 -20.87 26.37 -28.10
C CYS A 247 -19.50 26.81 -27.58
N HIS A 248 -18.65 27.39 -28.44
CA HIS A 248 -17.36 27.95 -28.02
C HIS A 248 -17.51 29.09 -27.01
N LYS A 249 -18.49 29.99 -27.19
CA LYS A 249 -18.77 31.07 -26.23
C LYS A 249 -19.20 30.50 -24.87
N ILE A 250 -20.03 29.46 -24.85
CA ILE A 250 -20.48 28.81 -23.60
C ILE A 250 -19.33 28.09 -22.92
N ALA A 251 -18.58 27.25 -23.65
CA ALA A 251 -17.49 26.45 -23.08
C ALA A 251 -16.34 27.31 -22.55
N ASN A 252 -16.10 28.47 -23.16
CA ASN A 252 -15.05 29.40 -22.72
C ASN A 252 -15.53 30.39 -21.63
N ASN A 253 -16.82 30.38 -21.29
CA ASN A 253 -17.34 31.26 -20.25
C ASN A 253 -16.78 30.85 -18.87
N TYR A 254 -16.23 31.82 -18.16
CA TYR A 254 -15.68 31.64 -16.81
C TYR A 254 -16.72 31.04 -15.85
N PHE A 255 -17.96 31.52 -15.88
CA PHE A 255 -19.03 31.03 -15.01
C PHE A 255 -19.36 29.57 -15.27
N PHE A 256 -19.42 29.16 -16.54
CA PHE A 256 -19.66 27.76 -16.91
C PHE A 256 -18.53 26.86 -16.39
N GLN A 257 -17.28 27.28 -16.57
CA GLN A 257 -16.12 26.52 -16.07
C GLN A 257 -16.07 26.41 -14.54
N GLN A 258 -16.52 27.43 -13.81
CA GLN A 258 -16.63 27.35 -12.34
C GLN A 258 -17.83 26.52 -11.89
N ALA A 259 -18.96 26.62 -12.58
CA ALA A 259 -20.15 25.82 -12.30
C ALA A 259 -19.85 24.31 -12.42
N VAL A 260 -19.20 23.89 -13.51
CA VAL A 260 -18.80 22.47 -13.70
C VAL A 260 -17.91 21.99 -12.55
N LYS A 261 -16.94 22.81 -12.09
CA LYS A 261 -16.10 22.46 -10.93
C LYS A 261 -16.90 22.35 -9.64
N PHE A 262 -17.88 23.24 -9.43
CA PHE A 262 -18.76 23.19 -8.29
C PHE A 262 -19.62 21.91 -8.30
N VAL A 263 -20.12 21.50 -9.47
CA VAL A 263 -20.86 20.24 -9.62
C VAL A 263 -19.99 19.01 -9.31
N VAL A 264 -18.70 19.02 -9.71
CA VAL A 264 -17.75 17.97 -9.30
C VAL A 264 -17.61 17.92 -7.77
N LEU A 265 -17.47 19.07 -7.12
CA LEU A 265 -17.33 19.14 -5.66
C LEU A 265 -18.61 18.66 -4.95
N TYR A 266 -19.77 19.11 -5.43
CA TYR A 266 -21.08 18.66 -4.94
C TYR A 266 -21.22 17.15 -5.03
N ASN A 267 -20.82 16.55 -6.16
CA ASN A 267 -20.88 15.09 -6.34
C ASN A 267 -20.04 14.33 -5.29
N ILE A 268 -18.86 14.84 -4.94
CA ILE A 268 -18.00 14.24 -3.92
C ILE A 268 -18.63 14.35 -2.54
N VAL A 269 -19.24 15.50 -2.22
CA VAL A 269 -19.95 15.68 -0.94
C VAL A 269 -21.11 14.68 -0.83
N ILE A 270 -21.91 14.52 -1.88
CA ILE A 270 -23.00 13.54 -1.90
C ILE A 270 -22.47 12.11 -1.70
N ILE A 271 -21.39 11.72 -2.37
CA ILE A 271 -20.76 10.40 -2.16
C ILE A 271 -20.27 10.25 -0.72
N ALA A 272 -19.75 11.31 -0.10
CA ALA A 272 -19.28 11.31 1.29
C ALA A 272 -20.41 11.20 2.33
N THR A 273 -21.68 11.48 1.96
CA THR A 273 -22.83 11.34 2.86
C THR A 273 -23.36 9.91 3.01
N VAL A 274 -22.85 8.95 2.21
CA VAL A 274 -23.26 7.54 2.29
C VAL A 274 -22.81 6.96 3.63
N HIS A 275 -23.76 6.36 4.37
CA HIS A 275 -23.49 5.79 5.69
C HIS A 275 -24.23 4.45 5.90
N PHE A 276 -23.76 3.67 6.87
CA PHE A 276 -24.37 2.38 7.21
C PHE A 276 -25.76 2.59 7.82
N ASN A 277 -26.73 1.78 7.38
CA ASN A 277 -28.13 1.84 7.83
C ASN A 277 -28.81 3.20 7.59
N GLN A 278 -28.65 3.75 6.39
CA GLN A 278 -29.26 5.02 6.00
C GLN A 278 -30.78 4.90 5.79
N GLU A 279 -31.52 5.91 6.24
CA GLU A 279 -32.96 6.01 6.01
C GLU A 279 -33.26 6.08 4.49
N PRO A 280 -34.38 5.50 4.00
CA PRO A 280 -34.71 5.52 2.58
C PRO A 280 -34.69 6.92 1.96
N PHE A 281 -35.13 7.94 2.70
CA PHE A 281 -35.11 9.35 2.28
C PHE A 281 -33.71 9.84 1.86
N TRP A 282 -32.67 9.51 2.64
CA TRP A 282 -31.29 9.89 2.31
C TRP A 282 -30.79 9.18 1.07
N THR A 283 -31.16 7.91 0.91
CA THR A 283 -30.84 7.13 -0.28
C THR A 283 -31.44 7.76 -1.54
N ASP A 284 -32.70 8.18 -1.46
CA ASP A 284 -33.39 8.81 -2.59
C ASP A 284 -32.74 10.14 -3.00
N ILE A 285 -32.41 11.01 -2.03
CA ILE A 285 -31.70 12.26 -2.30
C ILE A 285 -30.37 12.02 -3.00
N GLN A 286 -29.61 11.02 -2.56
CA GLN A 286 -28.32 10.67 -3.15
C GLN A 286 -28.50 10.15 -4.59
N VAL A 287 -29.53 9.36 -4.87
CA VAL A 287 -29.85 8.85 -6.20
C VAL A 287 -30.26 10.00 -7.14
N TYR A 288 -31.20 10.86 -6.73
CA TYR A 288 -31.62 12.00 -7.54
C TYR A 288 -30.47 12.98 -7.81
N SER A 289 -29.66 13.26 -6.79
CA SER A 289 -28.45 14.07 -6.94
C SER A 289 -27.46 13.46 -7.93
N THR A 290 -27.30 12.13 -7.90
CA THR A 290 -26.43 11.39 -8.81
C THR A 290 -26.91 11.47 -10.26
N ILE A 291 -28.23 11.35 -10.48
CA ILE A 291 -28.84 11.49 -11.80
C ILE A 291 -28.64 12.92 -12.32
N ALA A 292 -28.98 13.94 -11.51
CA ALA A 292 -28.85 15.35 -11.87
C ALA A 292 -27.41 15.71 -12.28
N VAL A 293 -26.43 15.29 -11.48
CA VAL A 293 -25.00 15.48 -11.78
C VAL A 293 -24.62 14.77 -13.09
N SER A 294 -25.11 13.56 -13.33
CA SER A 294 -24.79 12.80 -14.54
C SER A 294 -25.34 13.47 -15.80
N VAL A 295 -26.52 14.09 -15.72
CA VAL A 295 -27.10 14.88 -16.82
C VAL A 295 -26.25 16.12 -17.11
N VAL A 296 -25.81 16.86 -16.07
CA VAL A 296 -24.93 18.03 -16.25
C VAL A 296 -23.64 17.65 -16.98
N PHE A 297 -23.01 16.53 -16.62
CA PHE A 297 -21.81 16.05 -17.31
C PHE A 297 -22.08 15.54 -18.73
N ALA A 298 -23.24 14.94 -18.99
CA ALA A 298 -23.63 14.57 -20.34
C ALA A 298 -23.77 15.81 -21.24
N ILE A 299 -24.41 16.88 -20.74
CA ILE A 299 -24.51 18.17 -21.45
C ILE A 299 -23.12 18.76 -21.70
N GLU A 300 -22.24 18.76 -20.69
CA GLU A 300 -20.87 19.25 -20.84
C GLU A 300 -20.10 18.48 -21.94
N MET A 301 -20.23 17.15 -21.95
CA MET A 301 -19.61 16.27 -22.94
C MET A 301 -20.13 16.57 -24.35
N LEU A 302 -21.45 16.72 -24.51
CA LEU A 302 -22.07 17.07 -25.79
C LEU A 302 -21.55 18.41 -26.33
N ILE A 303 -21.47 19.44 -25.48
CA ILE A 303 -20.92 20.76 -25.88
C ILE A 303 -19.49 20.61 -26.40
N LYS A 304 -18.63 19.83 -25.73
CA LYS A 304 -17.24 19.59 -26.17
C LYS A 304 -17.16 18.79 -27.47
N VAL A 305 -18.04 17.80 -27.64
CA VAL A 305 -18.12 17.00 -28.88
C VAL A 305 -18.60 17.85 -30.05
N PHE A 306 -19.54 18.77 -29.86
CA PHE A 306 -19.99 19.68 -30.91
C PHE A 306 -18.93 20.70 -31.33
N ILE A 307 -18.07 21.13 -30.41
CA ILE A 307 -16.95 22.04 -30.67
C ILE A 307 -15.86 21.34 -31.49
N ALA A 308 -15.34 20.21 -30.99
CA ALA A 308 -14.16 19.56 -31.56
C ALA A 308 -14.49 18.52 -32.65
N GLY A 309 -15.70 17.97 -32.63
CA GLY A 309 -16.06 16.76 -33.37
C GLY A 309 -15.69 15.48 -32.59
N PRO A 310 -16.40 14.36 -32.83
CA PRO A 310 -16.27 13.13 -32.04
C PRO A 310 -14.86 12.50 -32.13
N ARG A 311 -14.23 12.55 -33.32
CA ARG A 311 -12.88 12.01 -33.53
C ARG A 311 -11.81 12.81 -32.79
N ALA A 312 -11.90 14.14 -32.84
CA ALA A 312 -10.95 15.02 -32.16
C ALA A 312 -11.14 14.99 -30.64
N TYR A 313 -12.39 14.85 -30.17
CA TYR A 313 -12.71 14.71 -28.76
C TYR A 313 -12.06 13.45 -28.15
N LEU A 314 -12.21 12.28 -28.79
CA LEU A 314 -11.64 11.01 -28.30
C LEU A 314 -10.11 10.87 -28.47
N ALA A 315 -9.50 11.72 -29.30
CA ALA A 315 -8.05 11.79 -29.47
C ALA A 315 -7.34 12.37 -28.22
N ILE A 316 -8.04 13.22 -27.45
CA ILE A 316 -7.50 13.83 -26.23
C ILE A 316 -7.68 12.86 -25.05
N GLY A 317 -6.58 12.43 -24.43
CA GLY A 317 -6.60 11.39 -23.38
C GLY A 317 -7.54 11.65 -22.20
N PHE A 318 -7.61 12.89 -21.69
CA PHE A 318 -8.51 13.24 -20.58
C PHE A 318 -9.98 13.28 -20.99
N ASN A 319 -10.29 13.63 -22.24
CA ASN A 319 -11.65 13.61 -22.77
C ASN A 319 -12.16 12.17 -22.98
N ARG A 320 -11.26 11.22 -23.25
CA ARG A 320 -11.59 9.79 -23.30
C ARG A 320 -12.01 9.24 -21.94
N ILE A 321 -11.35 9.67 -20.88
CA ILE A 321 -11.75 9.32 -19.49
C ILE A 321 -13.12 9.93 -19.17
N ASP A 322 -13.34 11.20 -19.53
CA ASP A 322 -14.62 11.90 -19.35
C ASP A 322 -15.78 11.18 -20.05
N PHE A 323 -15.55 10.75 -21.30
CA PHE A 323 -16.50 9.93 -22.06
C PHE A 323 -16.84 8.63 -21.32
N PHE A 324 -15.83 7.89 -20.87
CA PHE A 324 -16.02 6.63 -20.16
C PHE A 324 -16.83 6.82 -18.87
N ILE A 325 -16.53 7.86 -18.10
CA ILE A 325 -17.24 8.18 -16.86
C ILE A 325 -18.71 8.53 -17.12
N VAL A 326 -19.00 9.31 -18.17
CA VAL A 326 -20.39 9.65 -18.55
C VAL A 326 -21.15 8.41 -18.99
N VAL A 327 -20.56 7.58 -19.86
CA VAL A 327 -21.19 6.33 -20.33
C VAL A 327 -21.44 5.36 -19.17
N GLN A 328 -20.45 5.15 -18.30
CA GLN A 328 -20.61 4.32 -17.10
C GLN A 328 -21.74 4.85 -16.21
N SER A 329 -21.83 6.17 -16.03
CA SER A 329 -22.88 6.78 -15.21
C SER A 329 -24.26 6.63 -15.84
N MET A 330 -24.38 6.69 -17.17
CA MET A 330 -25.62 6.42 -17.88
C MET A 330 -26.05 4.95 -17.75
N ILE A 331 -25.12 4.02 -17.88
CA ILE A 331 -25.39 2.59 -17.66
C ILE A 331 -25.92 2.35 -16.25
N GLU A 332 -25.32 2.98 -15.24
CA GLU A 332 -25.78 2.84 -13.85
C GLU A 332 -27.21 3.38 -13.63
N VAL A 333 -27.54 4.54 -14.21
CA VAL A 333 -28.90 5.09 -14.15
C VAL A 333 -29.92 4.18 -14.84
N VAL A 334 -29.56 3.62 -16.00
CA VAL A 334 -30.39 2.64 -16.71
C VAL A 334 -30.57 1.38 -15.87
N LEU A 335 -29.49 0.82 -15.31
CA LEU A 335 -29.57 -0.38 -14.47
C LEU A 335 -30.44 -0.16 -13.22
N TYR A 336 -30.35 1.02 -12.60
CA TYR A 336 -31.21 1.38 -11.48
C TYR A 336 -32.69 1.39 -11.86
N ALA A 337 -33.03 1.89 -13.06
CA ALA A 337 -34.41 1.95 -13.54
C ALA A 337 -35.00 0.57 -13.92
N PHE A 338 -34.19 -0.32 -14.49
CA PHE A 338 -34.67 -1.62 -14.99
C PHE A 338 -34.50 -2.78 -14.00
N VAL A 339 -33.53 -2.71 -13.09
CA VAL A 339 -33.23 -3.79 -12.12
C VAL A 339 -32.95 -3.20 -10.73
N PRO A 340 -33.99 -2.81 -9.97
CA PRO A 340 -33.82 -2.20 -8.64
C PRO A 340 -33.04 -3.09 -7.67
N SER A 341 -33.23 -4.41 -7.75
CA SER A 341 -32.54 -5.41 -6.91
C SER A 341 -31.03 -5.54 -7.17
N TYR A 342 -30.52 -5.00 -8.29
CA TYR A 342 -29.09 -5.04 -8.61
C TYR A 342 -28.32 -3.88 -7.98
N SER A 343 -29.02 -2.87 -7.45
CA SER A 343 -28.46 -1.64 -6.88
C SER A 343 -27.58 -1.84 -5.64
N ASP A 344 -27.79 -2.94 -4.91
CA ASP A 344 -27.02 -3.33 -3.71
C ASP A 344 -25.84 -4.27 -4.02
N SER A 345 -25.61 -4.60 -5.29
CA SER A 345 -24.47 -5.45 -5.65
C SER A 345 -23.14 -4.73 -5.36
N PRO A 346 -22.15 -5.41 -4.75
CA PRO A 346 -20.85 -4.82 -4.44
C PRO A 346 -20.10 -4.36 -5.70
N GLN A 347 -20.43 -4.93 -6.86
CA GLN A 347 -19.88 -4.56 -8.16
C GLN A 347 -20.32 -3.15 -8.59
N LEU A 348 -21.60 -2.79 -8.43
CA LEU A 348 -22.09 -1.44 -8.71
C LEU A 348 -21.53 -0.41 -7.73
N GLN A 349 -21.26 -0.80 -6.48
CA GLN A 349 -20.64 0.09 -5.49
C GLN A 349 -19.23 0.52 -5.93
N ILE A 350 -18.44 -0.37 -6.55
CA ILE A 350 -17.12 -0.02 -7.11
C ILE A 350 -17.26 0.98 -8.27
N PHE A 351 -18.28 0.81 -9.13
CA PHE A 351 -18.51 1.74 -10.24
C PHE A 351 -18.86 3.15 -9.76
N ARG A 352 -19.54 3.31 -8.61
CA ARG A 352 -19.79 4.62 -7.99
C ARG A 352 -18.49 5.34 -7.62
N LEU A 353 -17.46 4.61 -7.17
CA LEU A 353 -16.16 5.18 -6.79
C LEU A 353 -15.39 5.75 -7.99
N ILE A 354 -15.61 5.22 -9.19
CA ILE A 354 -14.99 5.74 -10.43
C ILE A 354 -15.37 7.20 -10.66
N ARG A 355 -16.55 7.65 -10.20
CA ARG A 355 -16.99 9.05 -10.32
C ARG A 355 -16.10 10.01 -9.54
N VAL A 356 -15.42 9.57 -8.47
CA VAL A 356 -14.44 10.39 -7.74
C VAL A 356 -13.28 10.81 -8.64
N LEU A 357 -12.95 10.02 -9.69
CA LEU A 357 -11.92 10.36 -10.65
C LEU A 357 -12.23 11.64 -11.46
N ARG A 358 -13.47 12.15 -11.43
CA ARG A 358 -13.83 13.44 -12.05
C ARG A 358 -12.98 14.60 -11.51
N ILE A 359 -12.55 14.56 -10.24
CA ILE A 359 -11.70 15.61 -9.64
C ILE A 359 -10.32 15.70 -10.32
N VAL A 360 -9.82 14.58 -10.82
CA VAL A 360 -8.51 14.47 -11.48
C VAL A 360 -8.44 15.43 -12.67
N ARG A 361 -9.56 15.64 -13.37
CA ARG A 361 -9.65 16.49 -14.57
C ARG A 361 -9.47 17.98 -14.27
N GLU A 362 -10.02 18.46 -13.16
CA GLU A 362 -10.15 19.90 -12.89
C GLU A 362 -8.85 20.52 -12.37
N ARG A 363 -8.10 19.80 -11.54
CA ARG A 363 -6.85 20.30 -10.95
C ARG A 363 -5.67 20.00 -11.88
N LYS A 364 -5.14 21.04 -12.54
CA LYS A 364 -3.91 20.97 -13.36
C LYS A 364 -2.71 20.36 -12.61
N GLY A 365 -2.63 20.57 -11.28
CA GLY A 365 -1.62 19.95 -10.42
C GLY A 365 -1.80 18.43 -10.33
N PHE A 366 -3.02 17.99 -10.02
CA PHE A 366 -3.34 16.57 -9.91
C PHE A 366 -3.17 15.82 -11.24
N ARG A 367 -3.57 16.42 -12.38
CA ARG A 367 -3.29 15.86 -13.72
C ARG A 367 -1.80 15.65 -13.97
N ARG A 368 -0.97 16.60 -13.55
CA ARG A 368 0.49 16.47 -13.68
C ARG A 368 1.03 15.36 -12.80
N LEU A 369 0.54 15.22 -11.57
CA LEU A 369 0.92 14.12 -10.68
C LEU A 369 0.53 12.76 -11.26
N VAL A 370 -0.73 12.56 -11.65
CA VAL A 370 -1.20 11.29 -12.26
C VAL A 370 -0.44 10.97 -13.54
N HIS A 371 -0.24 11.96 -14.41
CA HIS A 371 0.52 11.76 -15.64
C HIS A 371 2.00 11.44 -15.37
N THR A 372 2.59 12.01 -14.31
CA THR A 372 3.97 11.69 -13.92
C THR A 372 4.05 10.29 -13.32
N GLY A 373 3.10 9.90 -12.46
CA GLY A 373 3.01 8.57 -11.88
C GLY A 373 2.79 7.48 -12.93
N TYR A 374 1.90 7.71 -13.90
CA TYR A 374 1.70 6.79 -15.02
C TYR A 374 2.94 6.67 -15.90
N ARG A 375 3.72 7.74 -16.07
CA ARG A 375 4.98 7.69 -16.83
C ARG A 375 6.14 7.04 -16.08
N SER A 376 6.04 6.94 -14.75
CA SER A 376 7.06 6.28 -13.92
C SER A 376 6.84 4.78 -13.76
N LEU A 377 5.60 4.31 -14.01
CA LEU A 377 5.28 2.89 -14.21
C LEU A 377 5.75 2.46 -15.61
#